data_AF-A0ABD1Y4P1-F1
#
_entry.id   AF-A0ABD1Y4P1-F1
#
_cell.length_a   1.000
_cell.length_b   1.000
_cell.length_c   1.000
_cell.angle_alpha   90.00
_cell.angle_beta   90.00
_cell.angle_gamma   90.00
#
_symmetry.space_group_name_H-M   'P 1'
#
loop_
_entity.id
_entity.type
_entity.pdbx_description
1 polymer ?
#
loop_
_entity_poly.entity_id
_entity_poly.type
_entity_poly.pdbx_seq_one_letter_code
_entity_poly.pdbx_strand_id
1 'polypeptide(L)'
;MAFDQLLSEGNEMFDLGRWPEAIDKYGEYIALLANYSGNEDLKFRRVRVHSNRAGVYLKLKNYLAALDDSERALRMDKTHFKSWIRMISAFDGLGLYQEEVRSIKQLPHAITLTDRGKSWAEAALQSAERKDRQTRFGDIEPEMNRKWENQQPGPQLLASAPNLEEYVGPIRIGRTQTMGRGLFATRDIQQGELLLVSNALTSSRSAIKCEVMPVKNWIYKVLQSLEEIVKEAEHNIENFSQFQRLVQLDTLGGPYSEDQLDRDVPPMRYFIPINALPEESWGVTEKDMKHPALKNCFTREFLMGIVKDKQLSRHNATLFTISELYVLPSLMNHSCLPNVSVVALYNQKASKVFRASRFIRDGEELFRAYHNIFCPVDERRILYAENYCQCLRCTRELQLNREVPLLGFMGSECKNVDTMTHHTDLSEWPLENLARLRMSCMTGITAVNSLSSTLPKLENLSWEGQHWLRAALIVRFLRPLLHPSMQKLPSLSEEHNFLPMVIKAVQSMLVVDPASELALSICCKTAMISARISNRGTNPDSEMEQGEQFLLDCATRIIDLLYGSGVSHETAWKILKSYEERLSDFPF
;
A
#
# COMPACT_ATOMS: atom_id res chain seq x y z
N MET A 1 -38.44 7.65 -40.11
CA MET A 1 -39.36 7.04 -39.12
C MET A 1 -38.66 5.94 -38.33
N ALA A 2 -38.33 4.78 -38.92
CA ALA A 2 -37.71 3.67 -38.16
C ALA A 2 -36.35 4.02 -37.49
N PHE A 3 -35.46 4.75 -38.18
CA PHE A 3 -34.16 5.14 -37.62
C PHE A 3 -34.25 6.09 -36.43
N ASP A 4 -35.17 7.06 -36.49
CA ASP A 4 -35.31 8.07 -35.44
C ASP A 4 -36.00 7.47 -34.22
N GLN A 5 -36.92 6.52 -34.43
CA GLN A 5 -37.55 5.76 -33.37
C GLN A 5 -36.53 4.92 -32.58
N LEU A 6 -35.75 4.06 -33.26
CA LEU A 6 -34.76 3.20 -32.59
C LEU A 6 -33.70 4.00 -31.82
N LEU A 7 -33.26 5.14 -32.38
CA LEU A 7 -32.33 6.00 -31.67
C LEU A 7 -32.97 6.67 -30.46
N SER A 8 -34.22 7.10 -30.57
CA SER A 8 -34.95 7.70 -29.44
C SER A 8 -35.15 6.69 -28.31
N GLU A 9 -35.57 5.47 -28.64
CA GLU A 9 -35.71 4.36 -27.69
C GLU A 9 -34.37 4.05 -27.00
N GLY A 10 -33.27 3.97 -27.77
CA GLY A 10 -31.94 3.74 -27.19
C GLY A 10 -31.46 4.87 -26.27
N ASN A 11 -31.73 6.12 -26.61
CA ASN A 11 -31.41 7.27 -25.75
C ASN A 11 -32.29 7.27 -24.48
N GLU A 12 -33.58 6.93 -24.59
CA GLU A 12 -34.48 6.81 -23.45
C GLU A 12 -33.99 5.73 -22.47
N MET A 13 -33.62 4.55 -22.96
CA MET A 13 -33.07 3.49 -22.12
C MET A 13 -31.75 3.91 -21.47
N PHE A 14 -30.91 4.67 -22.18
CA PHE A 14 -29.69 5.25 -21.61
C PHE A 14 -29.99 6.24 -20.49
N ASP A 15 -30.95 7.14 -20.68
CA ASP A 15 -31.34 8.14 -19.69
C ASP A 15 -31.99 7.47 -18.45
N LEU A 16 -32.66 6.34 -18.63
CA LEU A 16 -33.21 5.49 -17.56
C LEU A 16 -32.16 4.61 -16.86
N GLY A 17 -30.90 4.60 -17.32
CA GLY A 17 -29.84 3.76 -16.76
C GLY A 17 -29.95 2.27 -17.10
N ARG A 18 -30.80 1.90 -18.07
CA ARG A 18 -31.01 0.53 -18.55
C ARG A 18 -29.97 0.17 -19.60
N TRP A 19 -28.72 -0.02 -19.17
CA TRP A 19 -27.58 -0.18 -20.06
C TRP A 19 -27.69 -1.36 -21.05
N PRO A 20 -28.11 -2.58 -20.63
CA PRO A 20 -28.25 -3.70 -21.57
C PRO A 20 -29.29 -3.42 -22.65
N GLU A 21 -30.48 -2.93 -22.27
CA GLU A 21 -31.56 -2.57 -23.20
C GLU A 21 -31.11 -1.47 -24.18
N ALA A 22 -30.35 -0.48 -23.71
CA ALA A 22 -29.80 0.57 -24.56
C ALA A 22 -28.80 0.00 -25.59
N ILE A 23 -27.95 -0.95 -25.19
CA ILE A 23 -27.01 -1.63 -26.10
C ILE A 23 -27.76 -2.39 -27.19
N ASP A 24 -28.80 -3.14 -26.82
CA ASP A 24 -29.62 -3.91 -27.75
C ASP A 24 -30.27 -2.99 -28.77
N LYS A 25 -30.87 -1.89 -28.32
CA LYS A 25 -31.51 -0.89 -29.20
C LYS A 25 -30.53 -0.21 -30.15
N TYR A 26 -29.34 0.15 -29.68
CA TYR A 26 -28.30 0.66 -30.57
C TYR A 26 -27.78 -0.42 -31.53
N GLY A 27 -27.75 -1.69 -31.11
CA GLY A 27 -27.41 -2.84 -31.94
C GLY A 27 -28.42 -3.06 -33.07
N GLU A 28 -29.73 -3.05 -32.77
CA GLU A 28 -30.82 -3.08 -33.76
C GLU A 28 -30.69 -1.92 -34.75
N TYR A 29 -30.37 -0.72 -34.26
CA TYR A 29 -30.17 0.45 -35.12
C TYR A 29 -28.97 0.28 -36.07
N ILE A 30 -27.85 -0.26 -35.57
CA ILE A 30 -26.66 -0.55 -36.40
C ILE A 30 -26.97 -1.61 -37.44
N ALA A 31 -27.69 -2.68 -37.07
CA ALA A 31 -28.10 -3.74 -38.01
C ALA A 31 -29.01 -3.18 -39.12
N LEU A 32 -29.95 -2.30 -38.77
CA LEU A 32 -30.80 -1.64 -39.77
C LEU A 32 -29.99 -0.74 -40.70
N LEU A 33 -29.00 -0.01 -40.19
CA LEU A 33 -28.11 0.84 -40.99
C LEU A 33 -27.18 0.03 -41.92
N ALA A 34 -26.86 -1.22 -41.58
CA ALA A 34 -26.04 -2.10 -42.41
C ALA A 34 -26.69 -2.42 -43.76
N ASN A 35 -28.02 -2.47 -43.83
CA ASN A 35 -28.78 -2.61 -45.08
C ASN A 35 -28.60 -1.43 -46.05
N TYR A 36 -27.98 -0.34 -45.61
CA TYR A 36 -27.72 0.88 -46.37
C TYR A 36 -26.24 1.28 -46.33
N SER A 37 -25.34 0.28 -46.29
CA SER A 37 -23.89 0.46 -46.10
C SER A 37 -23.22 1.38 -47.13
N GLY A 38 -23.74 1.47 -48.36
CA GLY A 38 -23.23 2.35 -49.42
C GLY A 38 -23.82 3.77 -49.46
N ASN A 39 -24.76 4.12 -48.57
CA ASN A 39 -25.40 5.44 -48.58
C ASN A 39 -24.61 6.43 -47.71
N GLU A 40 -23.85 7.33 -48.32
CA GLU A 40 -23.03 8.35 -47.64
C GLU A 40 -23.87 9.33 -46.79
N ASP A 41 -25.12 9.61 -47.15
CA ASP A 41 -25.98 10.52 -46.39
C ASP A 41 -26.32 9.98 -45.00
N LEU A 42 -26.19 8.66 -44.79
CA LEU A 42 -26.41 8.01 -43.49
C LEU A 42 -25.13 7.89 -42.65
N LYS A 43 -23.98 8.37 -43.14
CA LYS A 43 -22.70 8.32 -42.43
C LYS A 43 -22.77 8.95 -41.04
N PHE A 44 -23.37 10.14 -40.92
CA PHE A 44 -23.49 10.82 -39.63
C PHE A 44 -24.32 10.02 -38.61
N ARG A 45 -25.33 9.27 -39.08
CA ARG A 45 -26.16 8.39 -38.24
C ARG A 45 -25.35 7.20 -37.72
N ARG A 46 -24.55 6.57 -38.59
CA ARG A 46 -23.62 5.49 -38.22
C ARG A 46 -22.60 5.95 -37.17
N VAL A 47 -21.94 7.09 -37.40
CA VAL A 47 -20.99 7.68 -36.43
C VAL A 47 -21.67 7.90 -35.07
N ARG A 48 -22.86 8.52 -35.07
CA ARG A 48 -23.60 8.86 -33.84
C ARG A 48 -23.99 7.62 -33.03
N VAL A 49 -24.51 6.58 -33.68
CA VAL A 49 -24.96 5.36 -32.96
C VAL A 49 -23.80 4.59 -32.36
N HIS A 50 -22.69 4.38 -33.09
CA HIS A 50 -21.50 3.72 -32.55
C HIS A 50 -20.93 4.51 -31.37
N SER A 51 -20.82 5.83 -31.52
CA SER A 51 -20.37 6.67 -30.43
C SER A 51 -21.31 6.55 -29.21
N ASN A 52 -22.63 6.60 -29.38
CA ASN A 52 -23.57 6.47 -28.27
C ASN A 52 -23.48 5.12 -27.57
N ARG A 53 -23.39 4.02 -28.32
CA ARG A 53 -23.21 2.67 -27.77
C ARG A 53 -21.88 2.52 -27.02
N ALA A 54 -20.78 3.08 -27.53
CA ALA A 54 -19.52 3.18 -26.78
C ALA A 54 -19.68 3.90 -25.44
N GLY A 55 -20.49 4.97 -25.40
CA GLY A 55 -20.84 5.66 -24.16
C GLY A 55 -21.55 4.75 -23.14
N VAL A 56 -22.39 3.83 -23.59
CA VAL A 56 -23.05 2.83 -22.72
C VAL A 56 -22.05 1.78 -22.24
N TYR A 57 -21.19 1.28 -23.13
CA TYR A 57 -20.14 0.33 -22.75
C TYR A 57 -19.19 0.89 -21.69
N LEU A 58 -18.84 2.18 -21.74
CA LEU A 58 -18.07 2.86 -20.68
C LEU A 58 -18.80 2.83 -19.32
N LYS A 59 -20.13 2.96 -19.29
CA LYS A 59 -20.92 2.87 -18.04
C LYS A 59 -20.89 1.46 -17.45
N LEU A 60 -20.83 0.45 -18.30
CA LEU A 60 -20.68 -0.96 -17.91
C LEU A 60 -19.23 -1.39 -17.67
N LYS A 61 -18.25 -0.48 -17.81
CA LYS A 61 -16.81 -0.79 -17.76
C LYS A 61 -16.35 -1.84 -18.79
N ASN A 62 -17.13 -2.03 -19.86
CA ASN A 62 -16.71 -2.84 -21.00
C ASN A 62 -15.84 -1.97 -21.94
N TYR A 63 -14.62 -1.70 -21.50
CA TYR A 63 -13.74 -0.74 -22.17
C TYR A 63 -13.29 -1.22 -23.55
N LEU A 64 -13.15 -2.55 -23.78
CA LEU A 64 -12.81 -3.09 -25.10
C LEU A 64 -13.92 -2.85 -26.12
N ALA A 65 -15.18 -3.12 -25.76
CA ALA A 65 -16.30 -2.84 -26.65
C ALA A 65 -16.49 -1.33 -26.88
N ALA A 66 -16.24 -0.51 -25.85
CA ALA A 66 -16.24 0.94 -25.98
C ALA A 66 -15.15 1.45 -26.94
N LEU A 67 -13.96 0.84 -26.89
CA LEU A 67 -12.84 1.16 -27.75
C LEU A 67 -13.16 0.81 -29.21
N ASP A 68 -13.59 -0.42 -29.50
CA ASP A 68 -13.95 -0.86 -30.85
C ASP A 68 -15.05 0.02 -31.48
N ASP A 69 -16.11 0.34 -30.76
CA ASP A 69 -17.17 1.23 -31.27
C ASP A 69 -16.67 2.68 -31.48
N SER A 70 -15.82 3.18 -30.58
CA SER A 70 -15.25 4.52 -30.73
C SER A 70 -14.34 4.60 -31.96
N GLU A 71 -13.51 3.59 -32.18
CA GLU A 71 -12.66 3.51 -33.37
C GLU A 71 -13.46 3.35 -34.66
N ARG A 72 -14.53 2.54 -34.68
CA ARG A 72 -15.45 2.44 -35.83
C ARG A 72 -16.03 3.81 -36.18
N ALA A 73 -16.47 4.55 -35.17
CA ALA A 73 -16.97 5.90 -35.35
C ALA A 73 -15.90 6.84 -35.93
N LEU A 74 -14.66 6.77 -35.43
CA LEU A 74 -13.54 7.60 -35.90
C LEU A 74 -12.98 7.21 -37.28
N ARG A 75 -13.06 5.93 -37.65
CA ARG A 75 -12.76 5.47 -39.03
C ARG A 75 -13.70 6.10 -40.04
N MET A 76 -14.97 6.27 -39.68
CA MET A 76 -15.94 6.96 -40.51
C MET A 76 -15.74 8.48 -40.47
N ASP A 77 -15.63 9.08 -39.28
CA ASP A 77 -15.46 10.52 -39.09
C ASP A 77 -14.43 10.84 -38.01
N LYS A 78 -13.21 11.16 -38.45
CA LYS A 78 -12.10 11.56 -37.56
C LYS A 78 -12.35 12.89 -36.84
N THR A 79 -13.33 13.68 -37.29
CA THR A 79 -13.66 14.98 -36.70
C THR A 79 -14.66 14.88 -35.55
N HIS A 80 -15.19 13.69 -35.26
CA HIS A 80 -16.23 13.50 -34.25
C HIS A 80 -15.67 13.48 -32.82
N PHE A 81 -15.66 14.67 -32.18
CA PHE A 81 -15.07 14.90 -30.85
C PHE A 81 -15.57 13.95 -29.74
N LYS A 82 -16.87 13.61 -29.71
CA LYS A 82 -17.41 12.70 -28.67
C LYS A 82 -16.83 11.27 -28.78
N SER A 83 -16.51 10.80 -29.98
CA SER A 83 -15.89 9.48 -30.14
C SER A 83 -14.45 9.48 -29.66
N TRP A 84 -13.70 10.56 -29.88
CA TRP A 84 -12.37 10.73 -29.29
C TRP A 84 -12.39 10.68 -27.76
N ILE A 85 -13.29 11.43 -27.12
CA ILE A 85 -13.42 11.41 -25.65
C ILE A 85 -13.70 9.99 -25.15
N ARG A 86 -14.61 9.27 -25.82
CA ARG A 86 -15.00 7.90 -25.44
C ARG A 86 -13.84 6.92 -25.62
N MET A 87 -13.08 7.03 -26.70
CA MET A 87 -11.86 6.26 -26.95
C MET A 87 -10.79 6.51 -25.88
N ILE A 88 -10.50 7.79 -25.59
CA ILE A 88 -9.53 8.21 -24.56
C ILE A 88 -9.96 7.70 -23.18
N SER A 89 -11.26 7.78 -22.87
CA SER A 89 -11.82 7.25 -21.61
C SER A 89 -11.75 5.72 -21.54
N ALA A 90 -11.84 5.02 -22.67
CA ALA A 90 -11.66 3.58 -22.74
C ALA A 90 -10.20 3.20 -22.48
N PHE A 91 -9.22 3.94 -23.05
CA PHE A 91 -7.80 3.73 -22.76
C PHE A 91 -7.48 3.97 -21.27
N ASP A 92 -8.00 5.03 -20.66
CA ASP A 92 -7.84 5.28 -19.22
C ASP A 92 -8.40 4.13 -18.36
N GLY A 93 -9.59 3.62 -18.72
CA GLY A 93 -10.25 2.51 -18.03
C GLY A 93 -9.54 1.16 -18.18
N LEU A 94 -8.86 0.94 -19.31
CA LEU A 94 -7.99 -0.23 -19.54
C LEU A 94 -6.62 -0.07 -18.87
N GLY A 95 -6.29 1.13 -18.39
CA GLY A 95 -4.97 1.48 -17.91
C GLY A 95 -3.93 1.56 -19.03
N LEU A 96 -4.32 1.77 -20.29
CA LEU A 96 -3.44 1.91 -21.45
C LEU A 96 -3.02 3.38 -21.65
N TYR A 97 -2.31 3.92 -20.66
CA TYR A 97 -1.97 5.35 -20.60
C TYR A 97 -1.06 5.82 -21.74
N GLN A 98 -0.21 4.96 -22.30
CA GLN A 98 0.56 5.31 -23.50
C GLN A 98 -0.35 5.63 -24.70
N GLU A 99 -1.36 4.79 -24.95
CA GLU A 99 -2.32 5.02 -26.04
C GLU A 99 -3.22 6.22 -25.77
N GLU A 100 -3.57 6.43 -24.50
CA GLU A 100 -4.29 7.63 -24.08
C GLU A 100 -3.50 8.90 -24.43
N VAL A 101 -2.22 8.97 -24.04
CA VAL A 101 -1.32 10.09 -24.33
C VAL A 101 -1.18 10.31 -25.84
N ARG A 102 -0.95 9.24 -26.62
CA ARG A 102 -0.84 9.31 -28.08
C ARG A 102 -2.13 9.86 -28.70
N SER A 103 -3.28 9.37 -28.26
CA SER A 103 -4.59 9.78 -28.75
C SER A 103 -4.90 11.24 -28.45
N ILE A 104 -4.60 11.71 -27.24
CA ILE A 104 -4.81 13.12 -26.87
C ILE A 104 -3.91 14.05 -27.69
N LYS A 105 -2.65 13.67 -27.94
CA LYS A 105 -1.72 14.46 -28.79
C LYS A 105 -2.14 14.51 -30.26
N GLN A 106 -2.82 13.49 -30.76
CA GLN A 106 -3.35 13.47 -32.13
C GLN A 106 -4.62 14.32 -32.29
N LEU A 107 -5.40 14.49 -31.22
CA LEU A 107 -6.70 15.15 -31.26
C LEU A 107 -6.71 16.56 -31.91
N PRO A 108 -5.78 17.49 -31.60
CA PRO A 108 -5.77 18.83 -32.21
C PRO A 108 -5.43 18.83 -33.71
N HIS A 109 -4.77 17.77 -34.20
CA HIS A 109 -4.48 17.60 -35.63
C HIS A 109 -5.70 17.07 -36.40
N ALA A 110 -6.62 16.39 -35.70
CA ALA A 110 -7.84 15.84 -36.29
C ALA A 110 -9.02 16.84 -36.23
N ILE A 111 -9.07 17.70 -35.20
CA ILE A 111 -10.22 18.56 -34.91
C ILE A 111 -9.77 19.95 -34.44
N THR A 112 -10.40 21.00 -34.95
CA THR A 112 -10.31 22.34 -34.37
C THR A 112 -11.06 22.37 -33.03
N LEU A 113 -10.32 22.37 -31.93
CA LEU A 113 -10.89 22.37 -30.58
C LEU A 113 -11.39 23.76 -30.16
N THR A 114 -12.55 23.79 -29.51
CA THR A 114 -13.00 24.96 -28.73
C THR A 114 -12.07 25.19 -27.54
N ASP A 115 -12.08 26.38 -26.93
CA ASP A 115 -11.22 26.66 -25.77
C ASP A 115 -11.49 25.71 -24.59
N ARG A 116 -12.77 25.34 -24.38
CA ARG A 116 -13.13 24.29 -23.43
C ARG A 116 -12.54 22.92 -23.80
N GLY A 117 -12.53 22.58 -25.09
CA GLY A 117 -11.92 21.35 -25.60
C GLY A 117 -10.40 21.31 -25.42
N LYS A 118 -9.71 22.45 -25.64
CA LYS A 118 -8.27 22.59 -25.40
C LYS A 118 -7.94 22.40 -23.92
N SER A 119 -8.66 23.11 -23.04
CA SER A 119 -8.47 22.99 -21.59
C SER A 119 -8.72 21.57 -21.08
N TRP A 120 -9.74 20.89 -21.60
CA TRP A 120 -9.98 19.48 -21.31
C TRP A 120 -8.82 18.59 -21.79
N ALA A 121 -8.35 18.77 -23.03
CA ALA A 121 -7.28 17.97 -23.60
C ALA A 121 -5.95 18.15 -22.83
N GLU A 122 -5.63 19.38 -22.42
CA GLU A 122 -4.46 19.68 -21.60
C GLU A 122 -4.54 18.97 -20.23
N ALA A 123 -5.67 19.06 -19.54
CA ALA A 123 -5.86 18.40 -18.24
C ALA A 123 -5.82 16.87 -18.35
N ALA A 124 -6.46 16.31 -19.38
CA ALA A 124 -6.44 14.88 -19.68
C ALA A 124 -5.01 14.41 -20.00
N LEU A 125 -4.27 15.15 -20.82
CA LEU A 125 -2.89 14.80 -21.18
C LEU A 125 -1.99 14.76 -19.95
N GLN A 126 -2.04 15.80 -19.12
CA GLN A 126 -1.26 15.83 -17.88
C GLN A 126 -1.61 14.66 -16.96
N SER A 127 -2.88 14.28 -16.87
CA SER A 127 -3.31 13.12 -16.09
C SER A 127 -2.77 11.81 -16.67
N ALA A 128 -2.93 11.59 -17.97
CA ALA A 128 -2.45 10.39 -18.66
C ALA A 128 -0.93 10.24 -18.56
N GLU A 129 -0.16 11.32 -18.78
CA GLU A 129 1.31 11.29 -18.67
C GLU A 129 1.78 10.95 -17.24
N ARG A 130 1.08 11.44 -16.21
CA ARG A 130 1.39 11.05 -14.81
C ARG A 130 1.13 9.57 -14.57
N LYS A 131 -0.02 9.05 -15.00
CA LYS A 131 -0.38 7.63 -14.84
C LYS A 131 0.54 6.70 -15.64
N ASP A 132 0.93 7.11 -16.85
CA ASP A 132 1.93 6.41 -17.66
C ASP A 132 3.27 6.29 -16.92
N ARG A 133 3.76 7.41 -16.38
CA ARG A 133 5.02 7.44 -15.66
C ARG A 133 4.97 6.63 -14.36
N GLN A 134 3.86 6.65 -13.63
CA GLN A 134 3.68 5.83 -12.43
C GLN A 134 3.74 4.33 -12.76
N THR A 135 2.95 3.89 -13.73
CA THR A 135 2.85 2.45 -14.05
C THR A 135 4.12 1.85 -14.63
N ARG A 136 4.87 2.62 -15.42
CA ARG A 136 6.07 2.12 -16.11
C ARG A 136 7.36 2.34 -15.34
N PHE A 137 7.47 3.49 -14.67
CA PHE A 137 8.72 3.95 -14.06
C PHE A 137 8.62 4.13 -12.56
N GLY A 138 7.44 3.96 -11.97
CA GLY A 138 7.25 4.11 -10.52
C GLY A 138 7.34 5.55 -10.05
N ASP A 139 7.12 6.52 -10.94
CA ASP A 139 7.28 7.95 -10.65
C ASP A 139 6.06 8.51 -9.88
N ILE A 140 6.04 8.28 -8.57
CA ILE A 140 4.87 8.52 -7.70
C ILE A 140 5.01 9.77 -6.84
N GLU A 141 6.24 10.20 -6.55
CA GLU A 141 6.55 11.35 -5.71
C GLU A 141 5.95 12.67 -6.23
N PRO A 142 5.93 12.95 -7.56
CA PRO A 142 5.28 14.15 -8.07
C PRO A 142 3.78 14.22 -7.73
N GLU A 143 3.09 13.08 -7.68
CA GLU A 143 1.68 13.01 -7.33
C GLU A 143 1.46 13.21 -5.83
N MET A 144 2.38 12.74 -4.98
CA MET A 144 2.40 13.05 -3.55
C MET A 144 2.58 14.55 -3.30
N ASN A 145 3.59 15.15 -3.93
CA ASN A 145 3.85 16.59 -3.83
C ASN A 145 2.61 17.39 -4.27
N ARG A 146 2.08 17.11 -5.46
CA ARG A 146 0.87 17.77 -5.99
C ARG A 146 -0.31 17.73 -5.02
N LYS A 147 -0.50 16.60 -4.32
CA LYS A 147 -1.63 16.40 -3.42
C LYS A 147 -1.46 17.10 -2.08
N TRP A 148 -0.26 17.08 -1.51
CA TRP A 148 0.00 17.50 -0.13
C TRP A 148 0.64 18.88 0.01
N GLU A 149 1.27 19.39 -1.03
CA GLU A 149 1.96 20.69 -1.00
C GLU A 149 0.99 21.85 -0.71
N ASN A 150 -0.28 21.76 -1.09
CA ASN A 150 -1.28 22.81 -0.78
C ASN A 150 -2.15 22.51 0.45
N GLN A 151 -1.85 21.43 1.18
CA GLN A 151 -2.63 21.04 2.36
C GLN A 151 -1.97 21.49 3.66
N GLN A 152 -2.76 21.52 4.73
CA GLN A 152 -2.25 21.77 6.08
C GLN A 152 -1.64 20.48 6.66
N PRO A 153 -0.54 20.57 7.41
CA PRO A 153 0.00 19.43 8.13
C PRO A 153 -0.97 18.91 9.20
N GLY A 154 -0.89 17.62 9.50
CA GLY A 154 -1.68 16.97 10.56
C GLY A 154 -2.32 15.66 10.08
N PRO A 155 -3.08 14.96 10.95
CA PRO A 155 -3.64 13.64 10.64
C PRO A 155 -4.48 13.59 9.35
N GLN A 156 -5.15 14.69 9.00
CA GLN A 156 -5.96 14.82 7.78
C GLN A 156 -5.14 14.80 6.49
N LEU A 157 -3.84 15.17 6.55
CA LEU A 157 -2.93 15.11 5.42
C LEU A 157 -2.82 13.66 4.91
N LEU A 158 -2.46 12.75 5.82
CA LEU A 158 -2.32 11.32 5.52
C LEU A 158 -3.65 10.66 5.16
N ALA A 159 -4.75 11.10 5.77
CA ALA A 159 -6.11 10.65 5.46
C ALA A 159 -6.61 11.09 4.07
N SER A 160 -5.92 12.02 3.42
CA SER A 160 -6.24 12.51 2.08
C SER A 160 -5.14 12.22 1.06
N ALA A 161 -4.41 11.12 1.27
CA ALA A 161 -3.36 10.65 0.36
C ALA A 161 -3.84 10.55 -1.11
N PRO A 162 -2.95 10.78 -2.08
CA PRO A 162 -3.31 10.66 -3.50
C PRO A 162 -3.66 9.22 -3.87
N ASN A 163 -4.52 9.05 -4.86
CA ASN A 163 -4.66 7.75 -5.53
C ASN A 163 -3.42 7.52 -6.41
N LEU A 164 -2.79 6.35 -6.27
CA LEU A 164 -1.66 5.95 -7.11
C LEU A 164 -2.08 4.84 -8.07
N GLU A 165 -1.44 4.81 -9.23
CA GLU A 165 -1.49 3.65 -10.12
C GLU A 165 -0.52 2.56 -9.65
N GLU A 166 -0.82 1.31 -10.01
CA GLU A 166 0.04 0.19 -9.63
C GLU A 166 1.36 0.26 -10.37
N TYR A 167 2.43 -0.20 -9.71
CA TYR A 167 3.77 -0.27 -10.26
C TYR A 167 4.41 -1.56 -9.78
N VAL A 168 5.03 -2.32 -10.67
CA VAL A 168 5.80 -3.51 -10.32
C VAL A 168 7.24 -3.28 -10.76
N GLY A 169 8.13 -3.17 -9.77
CA GLY A 169 9.56 -2.98 -9.99
C GLY A 169 10.30 -4.29 -10.28
N PRO A 170 11.60 -4.36 -9.97
CA PRO A 170 12.47 -5.49 -10.32
C PRO A 170 12.27 -6.71 -9.40
N ILE A 171 11.05 -7.22 -9.32
CA ILE A 171 10.66 -8.33 -8.45
C ILE A 171 10.03 -9.48 -9.22
N ARG A 172 10.13 -10.69 -8.68
CA ARG A 172 9.47 -11.89 -9.21
C ARG A 172 8.87 -12.74 -8.10
N ILE A 173 7.84 -13.51 -8.42
CA ILE A 173 7.35 -14.58 -7.55
C ILE A 173 8.32 -15.77 -7.66
N GLY A 174 8.60 -16.44 -6.54
CA GLY A 174 9.39 -17.66 -6.51
C GLY A 174 8.96 -18.58 -5.38
N ARG A 175 9.42 -19.83 -5.42
CA ARG A 175 9.22 -20.76 -4.31
C ARG A 175 10.17 -20.47 -3.16
N THR A 176 9.67 -20.68 -1.94
CA THR A 176 10.48 -20.64 -0.73
C THR A 176 10.57 -22.04 -0.12
N GLN A 177 11.59 -22.26 0.70
CA GLN A 177 11.78 -23.57 1.33
C GLN A 177 10.68 -23.91 2.36
N THR A 178 10.06 -22.90 2.96
CA THR A 178 9.18 -23.09 4.13
C THR A 178 7.80 -22.47 3.99
N MET A 179 7.64 -21.39 3.22
CA MET A 179 6.39 -20.62 3.15
C MET A 179 5.62 -20.82 1.83
N GLY A 180 6.03 -21.81 1.03
CA GLY A 180 5.52 -22.07 -0.31
C GLY A 180 6.06 -21.06 -1.33
N ARG A 181 5.68 -19.79 -1.21
CA ARG A 181 6.03 -18.72 -2.16
C ARG A 181 6.54 -17.46 -1.47
N GLY A 182 7.35 -16.71 -2.21
CA GLY A 182 7.99 -15.47 -1.80
C GLY A 182 8.11 -14.49 -2.98
N LEU A 183 8.40 -13.23 -2.69
CA LEU A 183 8.87 -12.28 -3.69
C LEU A 183 10.38 -12.19 -3.63
N PHE A 184 11.04 -12.13 -4.77
CA PHE A 184 12.49 -12.10 -4.89
C PHE A 184 12.93 -10.95 -5.79
N ALA A 185 14.08 -10.37 -5.49
CA ALA A 185 14.72 -9.41 -6.37
C ALA A 185 15.18 -10.08 -7.68
N THR A 186 15.17 -9.31 -8.77
CA THR A 186 15.64 -9.73 -10.11
C THR A 186 16.93 -9.03 -10.54
N ARG A 187 17.45 -8.15 -9.67
CA ARG A 187 18.75 -7.49 -9.72
C ARG A 187 19.07 -6.95 -8.33
N ASP A 188 20.25 -6.38 -8.16
CA ASP A 188 20.57 -5.57 -6.99
C ASP A 188 19.65 -4.34 -6.91
N ILE A 189 19.18 -4.03 -5.70
CA ILE A 189 18.24 -2.94 -5.41
C ILE A 189 18.81 -2.07 -4.30
N GLN A 190 18.84 -0.75 -4.54
CA GLN A 190 19.37 0.21 -3.58
C GLN A 190 18.37 0.50 -2.46
N GLN A 191 18.89 0.86 -1.29
CA GLN A 191 18.04 1.33 -0.19
C GLN A 191 17.23 2.57 -0.63
N GLY A 192 15.93 2.60 -0.29
CA GLY A 192 14.98 3.64 -0.66
C GLY A 192 14.33 3.46 -2.04
N GLU A 193 14.84 2.55 -2.86
CA GLU A 193 14.32 2.28 -4.20
C GLU A 193 12.90 1.71 -4.14
N LEU A 194 12.03 2.15 -5.06
CA LEU A 194 10.65 1.70 -5.16
C LEU A 194 10.57 0.27 -5.71
N LEU A 195 9.89 -0.60 -4.98
CA LEU A 195 9.72 -2.02 -5.34
C LEU A 195 8.36 -2.29 -5.96
N LEU A 196 7.31 -1.72 -5.36
CA LEU A 196 5.93 -2.03 -5.68
C LEU A 196 5.02 -0.90 -5.23
N VAL A 197 4.04 -0.56 -6.06
CA VAL A 197 2.81 0.11 -5.63
C VAL A 197 1.68 -0.86 -5.93
N SER A 198 0.93 -1.24 -4.90
CA SER A 198 -0.18 -2.18 -5.03
C SER A 198 -1.45 -1.57 -4.48
N ASN A 199 -2.51 -1.67 -5.26
CA ASN A 199 -3.85 -1.28 -4.83
C ASN A 199 -4.56 -2.50 -4.25
N ALA A 200 -5.53 -2.28 -3.36
CA ALA A 200 -6.30 -3.38 -2.81
C ALA A 200 -7.17 -4.00 -3.90
N LEU A 201 -7.10 -5.33 -4.05
CA LEU A 201 -7.96 -6.09 -4.95
C LEU A 201 -9.43 -5.97 -4.51
N THR A 202 -9.67 -6.01 -3.20
CA THR A 202 -10.94 -5.69 -2.57
C THR A 202 -10.68 -5.03 -1.22
N SER A 203 -11.58 -4.12 -0.84
CA SER A 203 -11.59 -3.53 0.49
C SER A 203 -13.02 -3.45 1.05
N SER A 204 -13.13 -3.54 2.36
CA SER A 204 -14.40 -3.43 3.08
C SER A 204 -14.65 -2.01 3.62
N ARG A 205 -13.77 -1.05 3.32
CA ARG A 205 -13.93 0.33 3.77
C ARG A 205 -15.10 0.93 3.01
N SER A 206 -16.30 0.87 3.60
CA SER A 206 -17.36 1.79 3.22
C SER A 206 -16.78 3.19 3.38
N ALA A 207 -16.69 3.93 2.28
CA ALA A 207 -16.35 5.34 2.35
C ALA A 207 -17.25 5.96 3.43
N ILE A 208 -16.64 6.57 4.45
CA ILE A 208 -17.26 7.31 5.56
C ILE A 208 -17.50 6.47 6.84
N LYS A 209 -16.77 6.89 7.90
CA LYS A 209 -16.72 6.47 9.32
C LYS A 209 -15.91 5.21 9.67
N CYS A 210 -14.85 5.43 10.45
CA CYS A 210 -14.04 4.44 11.17
C CYS A 210 -14.86 3.68 12.23
N GLU A 211 -15.89 2.94 11.81
CA GLU A 211 -16.54 1.97 12.69
C GLU A 211 -15.88 0.61 12.51
N VAL A 212 -15.34 0.06 13.61
CA VAL A 212 -14.76 -1.28 13.64
C VAL A 212 -15.87 -2.27 13.29
N MET A 213 -15.75 -2.91 12.13
CA MET A 213 -16.71 -3.92 11.69
C MET A 213 -16.34 -5.29 12.29
N PRO A 214 -17.31 -6.07 12.81
CA PRO A 214 -17.03 -7.43 13.26
C PRO A 214 -16.39 -8.29 12.16
N VAL A 215 -15.39 -9.11 12.51
CA VAL A 215 -14.63 -9.97 11.57
C VAL A 215 -15.55 -10.79 10.66
N LYS A 216 -16.66 -11.32 11.20
CA LYS A 216 -17.64 -12.09 10.41
C LYS A 216 -18.28 -11.26 9.28
N ASN A 217 -18.64 -10.02 9.56
CA ASN A 217 -19.24 -9.11 8.57
C ASN A 217 -18.21 -8.67 7.54
N TRP A 218 -16.94 -8.52 7.96
CA TRP A 218 -15.83 -8.27 7.08
C TRP A 218 -15.62 -9.39 6.06
N ILE A 219 -15.50 -10.64 6.55
CA ILE A 219 -15.33 -11.83 5.71
C ILE A 219 -16.44 -11.88 4.67
N TYR A 220 -17.69 -11.64 5.07
CA TYR A 220 -18.82 -11.61 4.14
C TYR A 220 -18.66 -10.55 3.03
N LYS A 221 -18.30 -9.31 3.37
CA LYS A 221 -18.11 -8.23 2.37
C LYS A 221 -16.99 -8.54 1.40
N VAL A 222 -15.85 -9.01 1.92
CA VAL A 222 -14.70 -9.39 1.08
C VAL A 222 -15.08 -10.51 0.13
N LEU A 223 -15.74 -11.56 0.63
CA LEU A 223 -16.19 -12.67 -0.21
C LEU A 223 -17.14 -12.21 -1.30
N GLN A 224 -18.11 -11.36 -0.97
CA GLN A 224 -19.02 -10.80 -1.96
C GLN A 224 -18.25 -10.04 -3.06
N SER A 225 -17.29 -9.19 -2.69
CA SER A 225 -16.46 -8.49 -3.67
C SER A 225 -15.61 -9.43 -4.51
N LEU A 226 -15.06 -10.51 -3.92
CA LEU A 226 -14.31 -11.52 -4.67
C LEU A 226 -15.20 -12.25 -5.68
N GLU A 227 -16.41 -12.63 -5.27
CA GLU A 227 -17.41 -13.25 -6.15
C GLU A 227 -17.80 -12.29 -7.31
N GLU A 228 -17.93 -10.99 -7.03
CA GLU A 228 -18.20 -9.97 -8.06
C GLU A 228 -17.04 -9.84 -9.05
N ILE A 229 -15.78 -9.84 -8.57
CA ILE A 229 -14.59 -9.80 -9.42
C ILE A 229 -14.54 -11.04 -10.33
N VAL A 230 -14.80 -12.23 -9.79
CA VAL A 230 -14.84 -13.48 -10.57
C VAL A 230 -15.91 -13.38 -11.66
N LYS A 231 -17.14 -12.97 -11.30
CA LYS A 231 -18.24 -12.80 -12.27
C LYS A 231 -17.91 -11.79 -13.36
N GLU A 232 -17.35 -10.63 -12.99
CA GLU A 232 -16.95 -9.58 -13.94
C GLU A 232 -15.91 -10.12 -14.93
N ALA A 233 -14.96 -10.92 -14.43
CA ALA A 233 -13.88 -11.44 -15.25
C ALA A 233 -14.28 -12.61 -16.14
N GLU A 234 -15.13 -13.52 -15.65
CA GLU A 234 -15.71 -14.60 -16.47
C GLU A 234 -16.57 -14.04 -17.62
N HIS A 235 -17.29 -12.94 -17.38
CA HIS A 235 -18.13 -12.32 -18.41
C HIS A 235 -17.33 -11.60 -19.51
N ASN A 236 -16.08 -11.18 -19.21
CA ASN A 236 -15.26 -10.37 -20.11
C ASN A 236 -13.88 -10.99 -20.32
N ILE A 237 -13.83 -12.28 -20.68
CA ILE A 237 -12.57 -13.01 -20.70
C ILE A 237 -11.58 -12.57 -21.77
N GLU A 238 -12.03 -11.87 -22.80
CA GLU A 238 -11.18 -11.24 -23.81
C GLU A 238 -10.42 -10.02 -23.26
N ASN A 239 -10.87 -9.46 -22.14
CA ASN A 239 -10.19 -8.38 -21.46
C ASN A 239 -9.03 -8.93 -20.60
N PHE A 240 -7.80 -8.67 -21.04
CA PHE A 240 -6.61 -9.14 -20.36
C PHE A 240 -6.53 -8.69 -18.90
N SER A 241 -6.97 -7.48 -18.55
CA SER A 241 -6.96 -7.01 -17.16
C SER A 241 -7.88 -7.84 -16.26
N GLN A 242 -9.00 -8.32 -16.81
CA GLN A 242 -9.92 -9.19 -16.10
C GLN A 242 -9.37 -10.61 -15.97
N PHE A 243 -8.76 -11.11 -17.04
CA PHE A 243 -8.04 -12.38 -17.00
C PHE A 243 -6.90 -12.37 -15.96
N GLN A 244 -6.12 -11.28 -15.90
CA GLN A 244 -5.08 -11.08 -14.88
C GLN A 244 -5.66 -11.24 -13.47
N ARG A 245 -6.83 -10.66 -13.17
CA ARG A 245 -7.49 -10.80 -11.85
C ARG A 245 -7.83 -12.26 -11.51
N LEU A 246 -8.29 -13.05 -12.47
CA LEU A 246 -8.56 -14.48 -12.22
C LEU A 246 -7.27 -15.23 -11.88
N VAL A 247 -6.18 -14.98 -12.63
CA VAL A 247 -4.88 -15.59 -12.33
C VAL A 247 -4.36 -15.15 -10.96
N GLN A 248 -4.48 -13.86 -10.64
CA GLN A 248 -4.09 -13.30 -9.35
C GLN A 248 -4.88 -13.92 -8.19
N LEU A 249 -6.19 -14.12 -8.35
CA LEU A 249 -7.03 -14.80 -7.36
C LEU A 249 -6.67 -16.26 -7.19
N ASP A 250 -6.50 -16.99 -8.30
CA ASP A 250 -6.05 -18.38 -8.28
C ASP A 250 -4.73 -18.48 -7.51
N THR A 251 -3.78 -17.59 -7.81
CA THR A 251 -2.50 -17.49 -7.12
C THR A 251 -2.65 -17.36 -5.60
N LEU A 252 -3.69 -16.70 -5.07
CA LEU A 252 -3.85 -16.58 -3.63
C LEU A 252 -4.32 -17.87 -2.94
N GLY A 253 -4.86 -18.83 -3.68
CA GLY A 253 -5.52 -20.07 -3.19
C GLY A 253 -4.64 -21.13 -2.53
N GLY A 254 -3.34 -20.87 -2.34
CA GLY A 254 -2.43 -21.76 -1.60
C GLY A 254 -1.26 -22.30 -2.45
N PRO A 255 -0.27 -22.96 -1.83
CA PRO A 255 0.73 -23.70 -2.60
C PRO A 255 0.08 -24.93 -3.22
N TYR A 256 0.25 -25.11 -4.52
CA TYR A 256 -0.26 -26.29 -5.23
C TYR A 256 0.74 -27.44 -5.11
N SER A 257 0.29 -28.68 -5.34
CA SER A 257 1.17 -29.86 -5.32
C SER A 257 2.34 -29.74 -6.31
N GLU A 258 3.38 -30.55 -6.15
CA GLU A 258 4.54 -30.55 -7.07
C GLU A 258 4.11 -30.78 -8.54
N ASP A 259 3.09 -31.60 -8.78
CA ASP A 259 2.54 -31.85 -10.12
C ASP A 259 1.80 -30.64 -10.74
N GLN A 260 1.61 -29.56 -9.97
CA GLN A 260 0.92 -28.32 -10.37
C GLN A 260 1.84 -27.10 -10.27
N LEU A 261 3.16 -27.30 -10.46
CA LEU A 261 4.20 -26.27 -10.47
C LEU A 261 3.83 -24.98 -11.23
N ASP A 262 3.25 -25.12 -12.43
CA ASP A 262 2.86 -23.97 -13.27
C ASP A 262 1.74 -23.11 -12.64
N ARG A 263 0.90 -23.70 -11.78
CA ARG A 263 -0.13 -22.97 -11.01
C ARG A 263 0.47 -22.23 -9.82
N ASP A 264 1.57 -22.75 -9.29
CA ASP A 264 2.15 -22.25 -8.05
C ASP A 264 2.89 -20.92 -8.27
N VAL A 265 3.75 -20.86 -9.29
CA VAL A 265 4.50 -19.65 -9.64
C VAL A 265 4.11 -19.17 -11.05
N PRO A 266 3.00 -18.43 -11.18
CA PRO A 266 2.59 -17.90 -12.48
C PRO A 266 3.55 -16.82 -12.99
N PRO A 267 3.67 -16.67 -14.33
CA PRO A 267 4.44 -15.60 -14.95
C PRO A 267 4.11 -14.20 -14.41
N MET A 268 5.15 -13.37 -14.20
CA MET A 268 4.99 -12.01 -13.66
C MET A 268 4.10 -11.09 -14.52
N ARG A 269 3.93 -11.38 -15.81
CA ARG A 269 3.07 -10.59 -16.71
C ARG A 269 1.62 -10.49 -16.23
N TYR A 270 1.15 -11.40 -15.38
CA TYR A 270 -0.21 -11.34 -14.83
C TYR A 270 -0.36 -10.39 -13.64
N PHE A 271 0.75 -9.83 -13.15
CA PHE A 271 0.79 -8.91 -12.01
C PHE A 271 1.33 -7.53 -12.39
N ILE A 272 1.97 -7.42 -13.56
CA ILE A 272 2.47 -6.15 -14.10
C ILE A 272 1.31 -5.37 -14.73
N PRO A 273 1.19 -4.04 -14.48
CA PRO A 273 0.22 -3.18 -15.15
C PRO A 273 0.34 -3.30 -16.67
N ILE A 274 -0.79 -3.38 -17.37
CA ILE A 274 -0.80 -3.58 -18.83
C ILE A 274 0.02 -2.51 -19.56
N ASN A 275 -0.06 -1.25 -19.10
CA ASN A 275 0.73 -0.14 -19.65
C ASN A 275 2.26 -0.35 -19.64
N ALA A 276 2.75 -1.17 -18.72
CA ALA A 276 4.16 -1.48 -18.55
C ALA A 276 4.59 -2.75 -19.30
N LEU A 277 3.63 -3.50 -19.86
CA LEU A 277 3.92 -4.62 -20.74
C LEU A 277 4.21 -4.14 -22.17
N PRO A 278 5.01 -4.89 -22.95
CA PRO A 278 5.09 -4.71 -24.39
C PRO A 278 3.71 -4.77 -25.05
N GLU A 279 3.49 -3.99 -26.10
CA GLU A 279 2.18 -3.84 -26.76
C GLU A 279 1.62 -5.19 -27.24
N GLU A 280 2.48 -6.07 -27.73
CA GLU A 280 2.14 -7.43 -28.16
C GLU A 280 1.60 -8.33 -27.04
N SER A 281 1.79 -7.93 -25.77
CA SER A 281 1.37 -8.67 -24.58
C SER A 281 0.10 -8.12 -23.93
N TRP A 282 -0.54 -7.10 -24.52
CA TRP A 282 -1.75 -6.48 -23.95
C TRP A 282 -3.02 -7.34 -24.11
N GLY A 283 -3.02 -8.26 -25.07
CA GLY A 283 -4.15 -9.14 -25.36
C GLY A 283 -4.10 -10.49 -24.65
N VAL A 284 -5.27 -11.11 -24.53
CA VAL A 284 -5.40 -12.52 -24.11
C VAL A 284 -4.97 -13.42 -25.26
N THR A 285 -4.01 -14.30 -25.00
CA THR A 285 -3.43 -15.22 -25.98
C THR A 285 -4.11 -16.59 -25.92
N GLU A 286 -3.91 -17.43 -26.95
CA GLU A 286 -4.40 -18.82 -26.92
C GLU A 286 -3.82 -19.62 -25.73
N LYS A 287 -2.58 -19.30 -25.31
CA LYS A 287 -1.95 -19.92 -24.14
C LYS A 287 -2.67 -19.52 -22.84
N ASP A 288 -3.11 -18.26 -22.74
CA ASP A 288 -3.89 -17.78 -21.60
C ASP A 288 -5.25 -18.48 -21.52
N MET A 289 -5.89 -18.72 -22.66
CA MET A 289 -7.16 -19.46 -22.72
C MET A 289 -7.03 -20.92 -22.25
N LYS A 290 -5.81 -21.44 -22.16
CA LYS A 290 -5.50 -22.75 -21.59
C LYS A 290 -5.09 -22.67 -20.11
N HIS A 291 -4.95 -21.47 -19.55
CA HIS A 291 -4.49 -21.26 -18.19
C HIS A 291 -5.43 -21.92 -17.18
N PRO A 292 -4.89 -22.58 -16.14
CA PRO A 292 -5.73 -23.36 -15.25
C PRO A 292 -6.73 -22.55 -14.41
N ALA A 293 -6.49 -21.25 -14.23
CA ALA A 293 -7.43 -20.33 -13.56
C ALA A 293 -8.81 -20.30 -14.26
N LEU A 294 -8.87 -20.42 -15.60
CA LEU A 294 -10.15 -20.44 -16.34
C LEU A 294 -10.97 -21.70 -16.12
N LYS A 295 -10.30 -22.77 -15.69
CA LYS A 295 -10.93 -24.06 -15.38
C LYS A 295 -11.26 -24.18 -13.90
N ASN A 296 -10.86 -23.21 -13.09
CA ASN A 296 -11.14 -23.22 -11.66
C ASN A 296 -12.57 -22.76 -11.43
N CYS A 297 -13.36 -23.51 -10.66
CA CYS A 297 -14.75 -23.16 -10.39
C CYS A 297 -14.93 -22.03 -9.36
N PHE A 298 -13.82 -21.40 -8.91
CA PHE A 298 -13.75 -20.33 -7.89
C PHE A 298 -14.87 -20.41 -6.85
N THR A 299 -15.09 -21.60 -6.29
CA THR A 299 -16.25 -21.85 -5.44
C THR A 299 -16.17 -20.97 -4.21
N ARG A 300 -17.31 -20.75 -3.56
CA ARG A 300 -17.36 -19.97 -2.33
C ARG A 300 -16.41 -20.53 -1.26
N GLU A 301 -16.23 -21.85 -1.22
CA GLU A 301 -15.30 -22.54 -0.33
C GLU A 301 -13.84 -22.19 -0.68
N PHE A 302 -13.47 -22.14 -1.96
CA PHE A 302 -12.14 -21.74 -2.41
C PHE A 302 -11.84 -20.28 -2.03
N LEU A 303 -12.77 -19.37 -2.33
CA LEU A 303 -12.64 -17.95 -1.98
C LEU A 303 -12.58 -17.76 -0.46
N MET A 304 -13.34 -18.54 0.31
CA MET A 304 -13.24 -18.58 1.77
C MET A 304 -11.88 -19.08 2.24
N GLY A 305 -11.27 -20.04 1.55
CA GLY A 305 -9.89 -20.48 1.78
C GLY A 305 -8.91 -19.33 1.65
N ILE A 306 -8.96 -18.57 0.55
CA ILE A 306 -8.12 -17.37 0.35
C ILE A 306 -8.25 -16.39 1.51
N VAL A 307 -9.50 -16.08 1.89
CA VAL A 307 -9.76 -15.13 2.98
C VAL A 307 -9.19 -15.65 4.30
N LYS A 308 -9.38 -16.93 4.63
CA LYS A 308 -8.85 -17.52 5.88
C LYS A 308 -7.33 -17.59 5.89
N ASP A 309 -6.72 -18.08 4.82
CA ASP A 309 -5.28 -18.35 4.77
C ASP A 309 -4.46 -17.07 4.76
N LYS A 310 -4.92 -16.05 4.04
CA LYS A 310 -4.16 -14.79 3.95
C LYS A 310 -4.40 -13.83 5.11
N GLN A 311 -5.45 -14.03 5.91
CA GLN A 311 -5.88 -13.06 6.93
C GLN A 311 -5.92 -13.60 8.36
N LEU A 312 -6.34 -14.86 8.56
CA LEU A 312 -6.49 -15.45 9.89
C LEU A 312 -5.25 -16.26 10.30
N SER A 313 -4.59 -16.95 9.37
CA SER A 313 -3.45 -17.82 9.70
C SER A 313 -2.14 -17.05 10.00
N ARG A 314 -2.00 -15.83 9.48
CA ARG A 314 -0.79 -15.01 9.64
C ARG A 314 -0.88 -13.99 10.76
N HIS A 315 -2.09 -13.66 11.23
CA HIS A 315 -2.33 -12.61 12.23
C HIS A 315 -3.25 -13.20 13.30
N ASN A 316 -2.66 -13.80 14.34
CA ASN A 316 -3.40 -14.29 15.51
C ASN A 316 -4.25 -13.17 16.12
N ALA A 317 -5.53 -13.09 15.75
CA ALA A 317 -6.70 -12.50 16.43
C ALA A 317 -6.66 -11.10 17.09
N THR A 318 -5.54 -10.36 17.14
CA THR A 318 -5.45 -9.08 17.90
C THR A 318 -5.44 -7.80 17.07
N LEU A 319 -5.44 -7.87 15.74
CA LEU A 319 -5.49 -6.67 14.89
C LEU A 319 -6.91 -6.43 14.35
N PHE A 320 -7.65 -5.54 15.00
CA PHE A 320 -9.01 -5.09 14.66
C PHE A 320 -9.15 -4.34 13.32
N THR A 321 -8.16 -4.38 12.42
CA THR A 321 -8.01 -3.38 11.35
C THR A 321 -7.75 -3.94 9.95
N ILE A 322 -7.87 -5.25 9.72
CA ILE A 322 -7.70 -5.76 8.36
C ILE A 322 -8.95 -5.47 7.53
N SER A 323 -8.84 -4.50 6.60
CA SER A 323 -9.92 -4.09 5.72
C SER A 323 -9.71 -4.45 4.24
N GLU A 324 -8.56 -5.00 3.85
CA GLU A 324 -8.10 -5.03 2.46
C GLU A 324 -7.37 -6.34 2.10
N LEU A 325 -7.54 -6.79 0.86
CA LEU A 325 -6.82 -7.92 0.27
C LEU A 325 -5.90 -7.41 -0.85
N TYR A 326 -4.63 -7.82 -0.83
CA TYR A 326 -3.63 -7.47 -1.83
C TYR A 326 -3.06 -8.74 -2.45
N VAL A 327 -2.61 -8.67 -3.71
CA VAL A 327 -2.09 -9.87 -4.40
C VAL A 327 -0.59 -10.05 -4.14
N LEU A 328 0.27 -9.30 -4.82
CA LEU A 328 1.73 -9.39 -4.66
C LEU A 328 2.19 -9.17 -3.21
N PRO A 329 1.70 -8.17 -2.47
CA PRO A 329 2.10 -7.98 -1.07
C PRO A 329 1.83 -9.17 -0.16
N SER A 330 0.81 -10.00 -0.47
CA SER A 330 0.48 -11.19 0.33
C SER A 330 1.45 -12.35 0.09
N LEU A 331 2.35 -12.23 -0.89
CA LEU A 331 3.42 -13.19 -1.18
C LEU A 331 4.75 -12.80 -0.50
N MET A 332 4.91 -11.59 0.04
CA MET A 332 6.09 -11.24 0.84
C MET A 332 6.03 -11.92 2.19
N ASN A 333 7.05 -12.70 2.53
CA ASN A 333 7.10 -13.42 3.80
C ASN A 333 7.56 -12.54 4.95
N HIS A 334 7.35 -13.06 6.16
CA HIS A 334 7.73 -12.35 7.37
C HIS A 334 9.21 -12.53 7.72
N SER A 335 9.88 -11.43 8.04
CA SER A 335 11.12 -11.43 8.80
C SER A 335 11.05 -10.38 9.90
N CYS A 336 11.67 -10.69 11.05
CA CYS A 336 11.91 -9.69 12.10
C CYS A 336 13.16 -8.83 11.83
N LEU A 337 13.81 -9.04 10.69
CA LEU A 337 14.77 -8.16 10.03
C LEU A 337 14.25 -7.87 8.62
N PRO A 338 13.21 -7.02 8.47
CA PRO A 338 12.63 -6.75 7.17
C PRO A 338 13.61 -5.99 6.28
N ASN A 339 13.59 -6.29 4.98
CA ASN A 339 14.31 -5.53 3.95
C ASN A 339 13.37 -4.70 3.07
N VAL A 340 12.06 -4.73 3.35
CA VAL A 340 11.04 -3.91 2.70
C VAL A 340 10.31 -3.03 3.72
N SER A 341 10.23 -1.73 3.44
CA SER A 341 9.37 -0.77 4.12
C SER A 341 8.00 -0.68 3.43
N VAL A 342 6.95 -0.33 4.18
CA VAL A 342 5.60 -0.22 3.64
C VAL A 342 4.92 1.03 4.17
N VAL A 343 4.44 1.87 3.26
CA VAL A 343 3.52 2.96 3.58
C VAL A 343 2.13 2.59 3.09
N ALA A 344 1.15 2.62 3.99
CA ALA A 344 -0.25 2.52 3.62
C ALA A 344 -0.83 3.92 3.39
N LEU A 345 -1.34 4.17 2.19
CA LEU A 345 -2.01 5.42 1.82
C LEU A 345 -3.52 5.27 2.03
N TYR A 346 -4.09 6.16 2.84
CA TYR A 346 -5.52 6.20 3.11
C TYR A 346 -6.23 6.93 1.97
N ASN A 347 -6.42 6.24 0.85
CA ASN A 347 -7.07 6.76 -0.36
C ASN A 347 -8.19 5.80 -0.82
N GLN A 348 -8.84 6.11 -1.94
CA GLN A 348 -9.97 5.31 -2.45
C GLN A 348 -9.55 3.91 -2.95
N LYS A 349 -8.30 3.77 -3.39
CA LYS A 349 -7.73 2.51 -3.90
C LYS A 349 -7.04 1.69 -2.80
N ALA A 350 -6.97 2.23 -1.57
CA ALA A 350 -6.12 1.73 -0.49
C ALA A 350 -4.71 1.37 -1.00
N SER A 351 -4.02 2.34 -1.60
CA SER A 351 -2.69 2.07 -2.18
C SER A 351 -1.67 1.78 -1.07
N LYS A 352 -0.78 0.81 -1.32
CA LYS A 352 0.42 0.57 -0.52
C LYS A 352 1.67 0.76 -1.35
N VAL A 353 2.62 1.50 -0.80
CA VAL A 353 3.93 1.79 -1.40
C VAL A 353 4.98 0.96 -0.67
N PHE A 354 5.78 0.22 -1.42
CA PHE A 354 6.82 -0.66 -0.89
C PHE A 354 8.17 -0.21 -1.40
N ARG A 355 9.11 0.06 -0.50
CA ARG A 355 10.49 0.45 -0.84
C ARG A 355 11.48 -0.48 -0.15
N ALA A 356 12.67 -0.59 -0.71
CA ALA A 356 13.75 -1.33 -0.08
C ALA A 356 14.19 -0.57 1.19
N SER A 357 14.01 -1.15 2.38
CA SER A 357 14.45 -0.53 3.63
C SER A 357 15.96 -0.66 3.85
N ARG A 358 16.61 -1.54 3.10
CA ARG A 358 18.06 -1.76 3.05
C ARG A 358 18.45 -2.20 1.64
N PHE A 359 19.75 -2.28 1.34
CA PHE A 359 20.21 -2.89 0.09
C PHE A 359 19.75 -4.36 -0.01
N ILE A 360 19.23 -4.75 -1.18
CA ILE A 360 18.73 -6.11 -1.46
C ILE A 360 19.54 -6.66 -2.64
N ARG A 361 20.14 -7.84 -2.48
CA ARG A 361 20.92 -8.48 -3.56
C ARG A 361 20.01 -9.11 -4.60
N ASP A 362 20.53 -9.27 -5.82
CA ASP A 362 19.89 -10.11 -6.83
C ASP A 362 19.56 -11.51 -6.27
N GLY A 363 18.34 -11.97 -6.53
CA GLY A 363 17.82 -13.24 -6.04
C GLY A 363 17.51 -13.30 -4.54
N GLU A 364 17.72 -12.23 -3.77
CA GLU A 364 17.35 -12.17 -2.35
C GLU A 364 15.82 -12.05 -2.19
N GLU A 365 15.26 -12.72 -1.19
CA GLU A 365 13.84 -12.66 -0.87
C GLU A 365 13.47 -11.34 -0.19
N LEU A 366 12.30 -10.80 -0.54
CA LEU A 366 11.72 -9.61 0.05
C LEU A 366 10.89 -9.98 1.28
N PHE A 367 11.25 -9.38 2.41
CA PHE A 367 10.64 -9.62 3.70
C PHE A 367 10.02 -8.36 4.31
N ARG A 368 8.83 -8.54 4.89
CA ARG A 368 8.09 -7.50 5.61
C ARG A 368 7.83 -7.91 7.06
N ALA A 369 7.85 -6.96 7.98
CA ALA A 369 7.35 -7.19 9.33
C ALA A 369 5.81 -7.20 9.35
N TYR A 370 5.18 -8.24 9.88
CA TYR A 370 3.71 -8.31 9.96
C TYR A 370 3.14 -7.76 11.28
N HIS A 371 3.99 -7.59 12.27
CA HIS A 371 3.64 -7.09 13.61
C HIS A 371 4.75 -6.17 14.11
N ASN A 372 4.56 -5.60 15.29
CA ASN A 372 5.59 -4.86 15.99
C ASN A 372 6.80 -5.79 16.29
N ILE A 373 7.96 -5.48 15.72
CA ILE A 373 9.20 -6.25 15.90
C ILE A 373 10.12 -5.70 16.99
N PHE A 374 9.68 -4.65 17.70
CA PHE A 374 10.38 -4.02 18.82
C PHE A 374 9.94 -4.57 20.18
N CYS A 375 9.48 -5.82 20.21
CA CYS A 375 9.15 -6.55 21.44
C CYS A 375 10.07 -7.78 21.62
N PRO A 376 10.16 -8.33 22.86
CA PRO A 376 10.98 -9.50 23.15
C PRO A 376 10.65 -10.71 22.27
N VAL A 377 11.66 -11.54 21.99
CA VAL A 377 11.52 -12.69 21.07
C VAL A 377 10.42 -13.67 21.47
N ASP A 378 10.21 -13.89 22.77
CA ASP A 378 9.19 -14.82 23.26
C ASP A 378 7.78 -14.35 22.89
N GLU A 379 7.53 -13.04 22.87
CA GLU A 379 6.27 -12.47 22.42
C GLU A 379 6.10 -12.56 20.90
N ARG A 380 7.16 -12.28 20.15
CA ARG A 380 7.15 -12.41 18.68
C ARG A 380 6.81 -13.84 18.24
N ARG A 381 7.19 -14.86 19.01
CA ARG A 381 6.90 -16.27 18.70
C ARG A 381 5.47 -16.68 18.95
N ILE A 382 4.81 -16.14 19.97
CA ILE A 382 3.40 -16.44 20.28
C ILE A 382 2.49 -16.07 19.10
N LEU A 383 2.87 -15.08 18.29
CA LEU A 383 2.08 -14.61 17.15
C LEU A 383 1.95 -15.62 16.00
N TYR A 384 2.81 -16.64 15.91
CA TYR A 384 2.86 -17.56 14.78
C TYR A 384 2.73 -19.05 15.13
N ALA A 385 2.37 -19.37 16.38
CA ALA A 385 2.23 -20.74 16.87
C ALA A 385 3.41 -21.65 16.42
N GLU A 386 3.13 -22.68 15.62
CA GLU A 386 4.12 -23.66 15.14
C GLU A 386 5.03 -23.13 14.00
N ASN A 387 4.66 -22.02 13.35
CA ASN A 387 5.38 -21.44 12.20
C ASN A 387 6.17 -20.17 12.58
N TYR A 388 6.89 -20.20 13.70
CA TYR A 388 7.63 -19.03 14.17
C TYR A 388 8.77 -18.62 13.22
N CYS A 389 9.05 -17.33 13.16
CA CYS A 389 10.11 -16.76 12.33
C CYS A 389 11.50 -17.31 12.73
N GLN A 390 12.24 -17.80 11.74
CA GLN A 390 13.60 -18.37 11.90
C GLN A 390 14.71 -17.43 11.39
N CYS A 391 14.42 -16.13 11.24
CA CYS A 391 15.44 -15.16 10.82
C CYS A 391 16.62 -15.10 11.80
N LEU A 392 17.76 -14.61 11.32
CA LEU A 392 19.00 -14.51 12.10
C LEU A 392 18.80 -13.88 13.49
N ARG A 393 18.03 -12.80 13.57
CA ARG A 393 17.73 -12.11 14.83
C ARG A 393 16.92 -12.98 15.80
N CYS A 394 15.85 -13.63 15.34
CA CYS A 394 15.03 -14.50 16.19
C CYS A 394 15.86 -15.65 16.78
N THR A 395 16.63 -16.34 15.92
CA THR A 395 17.46 -17.46 16.33
C THR A 395 18.52 -17.03 17.35
N ARG A 396 19.13 -15.85 17.14
CA ARG A 396 20.14 -15.32 18.05
C ARG A 396 19.57 -14.89 19.39
N GLU A 397 18.46 -14.14 19.40
CA GLU A 397 17.82 -13.70 20.66
C GLU A 397 17.33 -14.91 21.49
N LEU A 398 16.80 -15.95 20.85
CA LEU A 398 16.39 -17.18 21.54
C LEU A 398 17.56 -17.91 22.19
N GLN A 399 18.68 -18.02 21.47
CA GLN A 399 19.88 -18.61 22.03
C GLN A 399 20.33 -17.82 23.28
N LEU A 400 20.35 -16.49 23.18
CA LEU A 400 20.77 -15.62 24.28
C LEU A 400 19.83 -15.69 25.49
N ASN A 401 18.51 -15.78 25.29
CA ASN A 401 17.56 -15.95 26.39
C ASN A 401 17.81 -17.25 27.19
N ARG A 402 18.31 -18.32 26.55
CA ARG A 402 18.70 -19.56 27.25
C ARG A 402 20.01 -19.42 28.00
N GLU A 403 20.95 -18.67 27.43
CA GLU A 403 22.31 -18.52 27.99
C GLU A 403 22.41 -17.44 29.07
N VAL A 404 21.48 -16.48 29.08
CA VAL A 404 21.46 -15.30 29.95
C VAL A 404 20.04 -15.13 30.51
N PRO A 405 19.70 -15.79 31.64
CA PRO A 405 18.35 -15.72 32.22
C PRO A 405 17.86 -14.30 32.56
N LEU A 406 18.79 -13.37 32.82
CA LEU A 406 18.46 -11.96 33.07
C LEU A 406 17.75 -11.30 31.89
N LEU A 407 18.04 -11.70 30.64
CA LEU A 407 17.32 -11.19 29.47
C LEU A 407 15.84 -11.61 29.49
N GLY A 408 15.55 -12.83 29.93
CA GLY A 408 14.17 -13.30 30.12
C GLY A 408 13.43 -12.50 31.20
N PHE A 409 14.07 -12.25 32.33
CA PHE A 409 13.52 -11.40 33.40
C PHE A 409 13.23 -9.98 32.91
N MET A 410 14.17 -9.37 32.18
CA MET A 410 13.95 -8.03 31.62
C MET A 410 12.87 -8.01 30.54
N GLY A 411 12.74 -9.09 29.76
CA GLY A 411 11.62 -9.29 28.85
C GLY A 411 10.28 -9.30 29.59
N SER A 412 10.18 -10.00 30.74
CA SER A 412 8.95 -9.99 31.54
C SER A 412 8.64 -8.63 32.14
N GLU A 413 9.64 -7.88 32.62
CA GLU A 413 9.42 -6.52 33.13
C GLU A 413 8.94 -5.57 32.03
N CYS A 414 9.54 -5.67 30.84
CA CYS A 414 9.14 -4.93 29.65
C CYS A 414 7.67 -5.23 29.27
N LYS A 415 7.28 -6.50 29.32
CA LYS A 415 5.90 -6.94 29.08
C LYS A 415 4.93 -6.46 30.16
N ASN A 416 5.35 -6.46 31.43
CA ASN A 416 4.50 -5.98 32.53
C ASN A 416 4.14 -4.51 32.33
N VAL A 417 5.10 -3.67 31.91
CA VAL A 417 4.83 -2.26 31.58
C VAL A 417 3.78 -2.15 30.48
N ASP A 418 3.92 -2.90 29.39
CA ASP A 418 2.93 -2.93 28.31
C ASP A 418 1.53 -3.30 28.83
N THR A 419 1.40 -4.41 29.57
CA THR A 419 0.12 -4.84 30.13
C THR A 419 -0.53 -3.81 31.06
N MET A 420 0.27 -3.04 31.80
CA MET A 420 -0.23 -1.96 32.66
C MET A 420 -0.77 -0.78 31.85
N THR A 421 -0.23 -0.53 30.67
CA THR A 421 -0.55 0.65 29.85
C THR A 421 -1.52 0.37 28.70
N HIS A 422 -1.72 -0.91 28.31
CA HIS A 422 -2.39 -1.28 27.07
C HIS A 422 -3.89 -0.91 27.00
N HIS A 423 -4.57 -0.80 28.14
CA HIS A 423 -6.03 -0.57 28.22
C HIS A 423 -6.45 0.58 29.13
N THR A 424 -5.51 1.42 29.55
CA THR A 424 -5.81 2.53 30.46
C THR A 424 -5.33 3.84 29.87
N ASP A 425 -6.19 4.85 29.86
CA ASP A 425 -5.76 6.21 29.52
C ASP A 425 -4.86 6.75 30.64
N LEU A 426 -3.56 6.89 30.33
CA LEU A 426 -2.58 7.49 31.24
C LEU A 426 -2.95 8.93 31.62
N SER A 427 -3.85 9.60 30.90
CA SER A 427 -4.36 10.93 31.25
C SER A 427 -5.16 10.94 32.54
N GLU A 428 -5.82 9.82 32.87
CA GLU A 428 -6.69 9.63 34.04
C GLU A 428 -5.93 9.13 35.28
N TRP A 429 -4.66 8.76 35.12
CA TRP A 429 -3.87 8.20 36.22
C TRP A 429 -3.52 9.25 37.29
N PRO A 430 -3.57 8.88 38.59
CA PRO A 430 -3.02 9.69 39.66
C PRO A 430 -1.53 10.01 39.46
N LEU A 431 -1.09 11.20 39.89
CA LEU A 431 0.31 11.65 39.75
C LEU A 431 1.32 10.67 40.37
N GLU A 432 0.97 10.03 41.49
CA GLU A 432 1.82 9.03 42.16
C GLU A 432 2.06 7.80 41.27
N ASN A 433 1.00 7.30 40.61
CA ASN A 433 1.11 6.16 39.69
C ASN A 433 1.94 6.51 38.46
N LEU A 434 1.77 7.72 37.92
CA LEU A 434 2.60 8.24 36.82
C LEU A 434 4.07 8.36 37.23
N ALA A 435 4.36 8.86 38.44
CA ALA A 435 5.71 8.96 38.96
C ALA A 435 6.37 7.58 39.13
N ARG A 436 5.64 6.59 39.67
CA ARG A 436 6.11 5.21 39.81
C ARG A 436 6.38 4.55 38.46
N LEU A 437 5.50 4.76 37.48
CA LEU A 437 5.68 4.28 36.11
C LEU A 437 6.93 4.90 35.47
N ARG A 438 7.10 6.23 35.60
CA ARG A 438 8.29 6.95 35.11
C ARG A 438 9.57 6.37 35.70
N MET A 439 9.63 6.18 37.03
CA MET A 439 10.80 5.60 37.69
C MET A 439 11.08 4.18 37.19
N SER A 440 10.06 3.33 37.10
CA SER A 440 10.21 1.94 36.62
C SER A 440 10.76 1.90 35.18
N CYS A 441 10.23 2.76 34.30
CA CYS A 441 10.70 2.85 32.92
C CYS A 441 12.15 3.35 32.83
N MET A 442 12.52 4.38 33.60
CA MET A 442 13.89 4.88 33.63
C MET A 442 14.88 3.83 34.15
N THR A 443 14.54 3.16 35.25
CA THR A 443 15.33 2.05 35.78
C THR A 443 15.49 0.93 34.76
N GLY A 444 14.40 0.57 34.06
CA GLY A 444 14.43 -0.42 32.99
C GLY A 444 15.39 -0.04 31.86
N ILE A 445 15.32 1.19 31.35
CA ILE A 445 16.20 1.66 30.26
C ILE A 445 17.66 1.70 30.72
N THR A 446 17.93 2.22 31.92
CA THR A 446 19.28 2.25 32.49
C THR A 446 19.84 0.84 32.64
N ALA A 447 19.02 -0.11 33.14
CA ALA A 447 19.41 -1.51 33.23
C ALA A 447 19.75 -2.09 31.85
N VAL A 448 18.91 -1.86 30.82
CA VAL A 448 19.18 -2.35 29.45
C VAL A 448 20.50 -1.79 28.92
N ASN A 449 20.76 -0.50 29.13
CA ASN A 449 21.98 0.12 28.64
C ASN A 449 23.24 -0.41 29.34
N SER A 450 23.14 -0.77 30.62
CA SER A 450 24.23 -1.35 31.40
C SER A 450 24.42 -2.86 31.17
N LEU A 451 23.45 -3.56 30.58
CA LEU A 451 23.56 -5.01 30.31
C LEU A 451 24.82 -5.37 29.54
N SER A 452 25.16 -4.59 28.51
CA SER A 452 26.30 -4.89 27.63
C SER A 452 27.64 -4.74 28.32
N SER A 453 27.78 -3.81 29.27
CA SER A 453 29.02 -3.61 30.05
C SER A 453 29.11 -4.51 31.28
N THR A 454 27.97 -5.02 31.76
CA THR A 454 27.92 -5.82 33.00
C THR A 454 28.05 -7.32 32.72
N LEU A 455 27.69 -7.77 31.51
CA LEU A 455 27.67 -9.19 31.16
C LEU A 455 28.65 -9.48 30.00
N PRO A 456 29.78 -10.18 30.25
CA PRO A 456 30.80 -10.46 29.24
C PRO A 456 30.26 -11.18 27.99
N LYS A 457 29.21 -12.00 28.14
CA LYS A 457 28.57 -12.67 26.99
C LYS A 457 27.87 -11.69 26.05
N LEU A 458 27.34 -10.58 26.56
CA LEU A 458 26.65 -9.56 25.76
C LEU A 458 27.65 -8.56 25.17
N GLU A 459 28.75 -8.30 25.87
CA GLU A 459 29.87 -7.49 25.38
C GLU A 459 30.44 -8.05 24.07
N ASN A 460 30.54 -9.38 23.97
CA ASN A 460 31.06 -10.08 22.80
C ASN A 460 30.06 -10.19 21.63
N LEU A 461 28.87 -9.60 21.72
CA LEU A 461 27.94 -9.57 20.60
C LEU A 461 28.44 -8.62 19.51
N SER A 462 28.20 -9.00 18.25
CA SER A 462 28.27 -8.09 17.11
C SER A 462 27.49 -6.81 17.40
N TRP A 463 27.92 -5.71 16.79
CA TRP A 463 27.27 -4.41 16.92
C TRP A 463 25.74 -4.48 16.67
N GLU A 464 25.32 -5.19 15.62
CA GLU A 464 23.90 -5.39 15.29
C GLU A 464 23.15 -6.14 16.39
N GLY A 465 23.75 -7.23 16.89
CA GLY A 465 23.20 -8.04 17.97
C GLY A 465 22.94 -7.25 19.26
N GLN A 466 23.83 -6.31 19.60
CA GLN A 466 23.60 -5.41 20.74
C GLN A 466 22.39 -4.49 20.50
N HIS A 467 22.28 -3.94 19.29
CA HIS A 467 21.15 -3.09 18.92
C HIS A 467 19.82 -3.85 18.82
N TRP A 468 19.82 -5.12 18.39
CA TRP A 468 18.62 -5.96 18.35
C TRP A 468 18.02 -6.17 19.73
N LEU A 469 18.86 -6.54 20.72
CA LEU A 469 18.44 -6.68 22.11
C LEU A 469 17.96 -5.34 22.68
N ARG A 470 18.72 -4.28 22.44
CA ARG A 470 18.39 -2.95 22.93
C ARG A 470 17.04 -2.48 22.40
N ALA A 471 16.78 -2.62 21.10
CA ALA A 471 15.53 -2.25 20.47
C ALA A 471 14.34 -3.08 20.99
N ALA A 472 14.54 -4.39 21.25
CA ALA A 472 13.48 -5.26 21.76
C ALA A 472 13.04 -4.94 23.19
N LEU A 473 13.93 -4.37 24.01
CA LEU A 473 13.69 -4.12 25.43
C LEU A 473 13.38 -2.66 25.74
N ILE A 474 14.05 -1.70 25.09
CA ILE A 474 13.92 -0.27 25.45
C ILE A 474 12.59 0.33 24.99
N VAL A 475 12.08 -0.06 23.81
CA VAL A 475 10.99 0.69 23.15
C VAL A 475 9.75 0.77 24.04
N ARG A 476 9.37 -0.32 24.73
CA ARG A 476 8.21 -0.32 25.63
C ARG A 476 8.40 0.45 26.92
N PHE A 477 9.62 0.54 27.45
CA PHE A 477 9.89 1.46 28.56
C PHE A 477 9.92 2.92 28.10
N LEU A 478 10.37 3.17 26.86
CA LEU A 478 10.49 4.52 26.32
C LEU A 478 9.13 5.15 26.02
N ARG A 479 8.19 4.37 25.48
CA ARG A 479 6.90 4.89 25.03
C ARG A 479 6.06 5.57 26.13
N PRO A 480 5.89 5.01 27.34
CA PRO A 480 5.19 5.68 28.42
C PRO A 480 5.83 7.02 28.80
N LEU A 481 7.17 7.11 28.71
CA LEU A 481 7.91 8.33 29.02
C LEU A 481 7.63 9.47 28.02
N LEU A 482 7.26 9.13 26.78
CA LEU A 482 6.87 10.08 25.74
C LEU A 482 5.39 10.49 25.78
N HIS A 483 4.60 9.87 26.67
CA HIS A 483 3.18 10.17 26.79
C HIS A 483 2.95 11.59 27.33
N PRO A 484 2.00 12.38 26.79
CA PRO A 484 1.73 13.75 27.25
C PRO A 484 1.49 13.87 28.76
N SER A 485 0.85 12.86 29.39
CA SER A 485 0.62 12.84 30.84
C SER A 485 1.89 12.93 31.69
N MET A 486 3.05 12.52 31.17
CA MET A 486 4.32 12.62 31.89
C MET A 486 4.75 14.08 32.13
N GLN A 487 4.23 15.02 31.35
CA GLN A 487 4.47 16.46 31.53
C GLN A 487 3.80 17.03 32.80
N LYS A 488 2.84 16.31 33.39
CA LYS A 488 2.21 16.69 34.66
C LYS A 488 3.16 16.52 35.86
N LEU A 489 4.23 15.74 35.69
CA LEU A 489 5.21 15.49 36.75
C LEU A 489 6.29 16.60 36.76
N PRO A 490 6.90 16.89 37.91
CA PRO A 490 8.05 17.80 37.98
C PRO A 490 9.16 17.34 37.03
N SER A 491 9.85 18.31 36.41
CA SER A 491 11.06 18.04 35.62
C SER A 491 12.05 17.25 36.48
N LEU A 492 12.63 16.20 35.90
CA LEU A 492 13.75 15.52 36.54
C LEU A 492 14.93 16.51 36.65
N SER A 493 15.80 16.33 37.64
CA SER A 493 17.04 17.11 37.76
C SER A 493 17.88 17.05 36.47
N GLU A 494 18.78 18.02 36.26
CA GLU A 494 19.71 18.07 35.10
C GLU A 494 20.48 16.74 34.86
N GLU A 495 20.67 15.92 35.90
CA GLU A 495 21.30 14.60 35.83
C GLU A 495 20.53 13.54 35.02
N HIS A 496 19.28 13.81 34.64
CA HIS A 496 18.40 12.86 33.95
C HIS A 496 17.97 13.35 32.56
N ASN A 497 18.92 13.84 31.76
CA ASN A 497 18.65 14.22 30.37
C ASN A 497 18.06 13.01 29.60
N PHE A 498 16.81 13.14 29.20
CA PHE A 498 16.03 12.09 28.53
C PHE A 498 16.44 11.91 27.05
N LEU A 499 17.03 12.94 26.45
CA LEU A 499 17.38 12.97 25.03
C LEU A 499 18.44 11.92 24.63
N PRO A 500 19.57 11.74 25.35
CA PRO A 500 20.53 10.67 25.06
C PRO A 500 19.93 9.26 25.07
N MET A 501 18.95 9.01 25.95
CA MET A 501 18.26 7.72 26.04
C MET A 501 17.40 7.47 24.80
N VAL A 502 16.64 8.50 24.36
CA VAL A 502 15.85 8.45 23.13
C VAL A 502 16.75 8.21 21.91
N ILE A 503 17.85 8.95 21.80
CA ILE A 503 18.80 8.84 20.67
C ILE A 503 19.30 7.39 20.54
N LYS A 504 19.77 6.79 21.64
CA LYS A 504 20.24 5.38 21.64
C LYS A 504 19.14 4.39 21.28
N ALA A 505 17.90 4.66 21.71
CA ALA A 505 16.75 3.83 21.37
C ALA A 505 16.45 3.89 19.88
N VAL A 506 16.31 5.11 19.33
CA VAL A 506 16.06 5.35 17.90
C VAL A 506 17.16 4.73 17.05
N GLN A 507 18.44 4.94 17.39
CA GLN A 507 19.56 4.28 16.70
C GLN A 507 19.38 2.76 16.63
N SER A 508 19.01 2.14 17.76
CA SER A 508 18.80 0.69 17.82
C SER A 508 17.59 0.24 17.01
N MET A 509 16.51 1.03 17.01
CA MET A 509 15.34 0.76 16.19
C MET A 509 15.69 0.80 14.70
N LEU A 510 16.49 1.77 14.26
CA LEU A 510 16.88 1.93 12.86
C LEU A 510 17.83 0.82 12.37
N VAL A 511 18.57 0.15 13.27
CA VAL A 511 19.33 -1.06 12.92
C VAL A 511 18.41 -2.24 12.62
N VAL A 512 17.30 -2.34 13.36
CA VAL A 512 16.31 -3.41 13.20
C VAL A 512 15.43 -3.14 11.97
N ASP A 513 14.87 -1.95 11.88
CA ASP A 513 14.02 -1.47 10.80
C ASP A 513 14.34 0.00 10.48
N PRO A 514 15.14 0.25 9.42
CA PRO A 514 15.54 1.59 9.01
C PRO A 514 14.38 2.53 8.66
N ALA A 515 13.20 1.97 8.31
CA ALA A 515 12.04 2.74 7.87
C ALA A 515 10.89 2.68 8.89
N SER A 516 11.21 2.57 10.18
CA SER A 516 10.21 2.41 11.23
C SER A 516 9.35 3.67 11.41
N GLU A 517 8.06 3.56 11.11
CA GLU A 517 7.06 4.60 11.41
C GLU A 517 6.98 4.92 12.91
N LEU A 518 7.23 3.93 13.78
CA LEU A 518 7.29 4.15 15.22
C LEU A 518 8.51 4.98 15.61
N ALA A 519 9.69 4.69 15.03
CA ALA A 519 10.89 5.51 15.26
C ALA A 519 10.66 6.94 14.76
N LEU A 520 10.01 7.11 13.61
CA LEU A 520 9.63 8.41 13.08
C LEU A 520 8.74 9.20 14.05
N SER A 521 7.68 8.60 14.56
CA SER A 521 6.81 9.25 15.56
C SER A 521 7.56 9.60 16.85
N ILE A 522 8.50 8.76 17.29
CA ILE A 522 9.35 9.06 18.46
C ILE A 522 10.25 10.27 18.17
N CYS A 523 10.96 10.30 17.03
CA CYS A 523 11.79 11.43 16.64
C CYS A 523 11.00 12.75 16.61
N CYS A 524 9.84 12.76 15.93
CA CYS A 524 8.99 13.94 15.82
C CYS A 524 8.47 14.40 17.19
N LYS A 525 8.04 13.45 18.05
CA LYS A 525 7.53 13.78 19.39
C LYS A 525 8.61 14.39 20.27
N THR A 526 9.82 13.82 20.26
CA THR A 526 10.92 14.24 21.14
C THR A 526 11.51 15.59 20.70
N ALA A 527 11.77 15.80 19.41
CA ALA A 527 12.30 17.08 18.91
C ALA A 527 11.41 18.27 19.28
N MET A 528 10.09 18.09 19.25
CA MET A 528 9.12 19.14 19.62
C MET A 528 8.98 19.35 21.13
N ILE A 529 9.08 18.30 21.95
CA ILE A 529 9.12 18.43 23.42
C ILE A 529 10.34 19.28 23.81
N SER A 530 11.48 19.02 23.17
CA SER A 530 12.73 19.73 23.43
C SER A 530 12.63 21.22 23.05
N ALA A 531 12.12 21.55 21.86
CA ALA A 531 11.86 22.94 21.45
C ALA A 531 10.92 23.73 22.39
N ARG A 532 9.93 23.06 23.01
CA ARG A 532 9.04 23.68 24.01
C ARG A 532 9.72 23.92 25.37
N ILE A 533 10.71 23.10 25.71
CA ILE A 533 11.52 23.24 26.93
C ILE A 533 12.54 24.38 26.74
N SER A 534 13.20 24.46 25.58
CA SER A 534 14.15 25.53 25.23
C SER A 534 13.49 26.92 25.19
N ASN A 535 12.21 27.02 24.82
CA ASN A 535 11.44 28.27 24.89
C ASN A 535 11.15 28.77 26.32
N ARG A 536 11.51 28.00 27.37
CA ARG A 536 11.48 28.46 28.77
C ARG A 536 12.84 29.03 29.20
N GLY A 537 13.32 30.06 28.49
CA GLY A 537 14.31 31.03 28.98
C GLY A 537 15.65 30.51 29.50
N THR A 538 16.03 29.26 29.20
CA THR A 538 17.35 28.69 29.53
C THR A 538 18.14 28.63 28.24
N ASN A 539 19.40 29.09 28.28
CA ASN A 539 20.32 28.96 27.14
C ASN A 539 20.39 27.47 26.77
N PRO A 540 19.97 27.06 25.57
CA PRO A 540 20.08 25.66 25.19
C PRO A 540 21.56 25.26 25.19
N ASP A 541 21.89 24.19 25.92
CA ASP A 541 23.23 23.61 25.88
C ASP A 541 23.52 23.09 24.46
N SER A 542 24.73 23.33 23.96
CA SER A 542 25.13 22.92 22.59
C SER A 542 24.96 21.43 22.29
N GLU A 543 25.01 20.56 23.32
CA GLU A 543 24.76 19.12 23.17
C GLU A 543 23.27 18.80 22.95
N MET A 544 22.35 19.60 23.51
CA MET A 544 20.91 19.44 23.32
C MET A 544 20.51 19.78 21.88
N GLU A 545 21.04 20.88 21.33
CA GLU A 545 20.85 21.26 19.92
C GLU A 545 21.38 20.18 18.95
N GLN A 546 22.56 19.61 19.24
CA GLN A 546 23.12 18.51 18.44
C GLN A 546 22.23 17.24 18.49
N GLY A 547 21.70 16.90 19.67
CA GLY A 547 20.83 15.75 19.83
C GLY A 547 19.48 15.90 19.12
N GLU A 548 18.89 17.09 19.17
CA GLU A 548 17.66 17.42 18.43
C GLU A 548 17.88 17.34 16.91
N GLN A 549 18.98 17.89 16.42
CA GLN A 549 19.35 17.84 15.01
C GLN A 549 19.52 16.39 14.54
N PHE A 550 20.18 15.54 15.34
CA PHE A 550 20.32 14.12 15.04
C PHE A 550 18.96 13.41 14.86
N LEU A 551 17.98 13.70 15.72
CA LEU A 551 16.65 13.12 15.62
C LEU A 551 15.90 13.61 14.37
N LEU A 552 16.07 14.88 14.01
CA LEU A 552 15.50 15.45 12.78
C LEU A 552 16.11 14.84 11.52
N ASP A 553 17.43 14.62 11.51
CA ASP A 553 18.14 13.94 10.42
C ASP A 553 17.66 12.49 10.27
N CYS A 554 17.47 11.79 11.39
CA CYS A 554 16.88 10.45 11.40
C CYS A 554 15.45 10.47 10.85
N ALA A 555 14.61 11.41 11.29
CA ALA A 555 13.24 11.53 10.83
C ALA A 555 13.18 11.78 9.30
N THR A 556 14.03 12.68 8.80
CA THR A 556 14.14 12.98 7.36
C THR A 556 14.55 11.74 6.57
N ARG A 557 15.56 11.00 7.03
CA ARG A 557 15.96 9.74 6.40
C ARG A 557 14.83 8.70 6.38
N ILE A 558 14.06 8.58 7.46
CA ILE A 558 12.92 7.65 7.49
C ILE A 558 11.86 8.08 6.47
N ILE A 559 11.59 9.39 6.32
CA ILE A 559 10.68 9.91 5.30
C ILE A 559 11.16 9.57 3.89
N ASP A 560 12.45 9.72 3.60
CA ASP A 560 13.00 9.36 2.29
C ASP A 560 12.81 7.86 1.99
N LEU A 561 12.97 6.99 3.00
CA LEU A 561 12.78 5.54 2.87
C LEU A 561 11.31 5.12 2.75
N LEU A 562 10.39 5.93 3.28
CA LEU A 562 8.95 5.63 3.27
C LEU A 562 8.25 6.22 2.04
N TYR A 563 8.49 7.50 1.77
CA TYR A 563 7.79 8.28 0.75
C TYR A 563 8.62 8.51 -0.51
N GLY A 564 9.96 8.42 -0.41
CA GLY A 564 10.89 8.61 -1.52
C GLY A 564 11.61 9.95 -1.45
N SER A 565 12.88 9.96 -1.86
CA SER A 565 13.73 11.15 -1.88
C SER A 565 13.31 12.21 -2.92
N GLY A 566 12.34 11.89 -3.79
CA GLY A 566 11.73 12.83 -4.73
C GLY A 566 10.61 13.70 -4.14
N VAL A 567 10.23 13.45 -2.88
CA VAL A 567 9.24 14.28 -2.17
C VAL A 567 9.86 15.64 -1.83
N SER A 568 9.12 16.72 -2.09
CA SER A 568 9.61 18.09 -1.84
C SER A 568 9.84 18.32 -0.35
N HIS A 569 10.78 19.19 0.00
CA HIS A 569 11.05 19.54 1.40
C HIS A 569 9.79 20.02 2.14
N GLU A 570 8.92 20.79 1.48
CA GLU A 570 7.66 21.23 2.05
C GLU A 570 6.73 20.04 2.36
N THR A 571 6.58 19.13 1.41
CA THR A 571 5.74 17.93 1.59
C THR A 571 6.30 17.03 2.69
N ALA A 572 7.62 16.80 2.69
CA ALA A 572 8.30 16.03 3.73
C ALA A 572 8.07 16.62 5.13
N TRP A 573 8.20 17.94 5.28
CA TRP A 573 7.92 18.63 6.55
C TRP A 573 6.47 18.45 7.00
N LYS A 574 5.50 18.52 6.08
CA LYS A 574 4.08 18.30 6.42
C LYS A 574 3.81 16.87 6.86
N ILE A 575 4.45 15.90 6.21
CA ILE A 575 4.38 14.49 6.61
C ILE A 575 4.99 14.33 8.01
N LEU A 576 6.20 14.82 8.24
CA LEU A 576 6.87 14.80 9.56
C LEU A 576 5.95 15.30 10.67
N LYS A 577 5.32 16.46 10.44
CA LYS A 577 4.40 17.07 11.39
C LYS A 577 3.16 16.21 11.65
N SER A 578 2.69 15.48 10.65
CA SER A 578 1.56 14.57 10.77
C SER A 578 1.86 13.33 11.63
N TYR A 579 3.13 12.94 11.79
CA TYR A 579 3.54 11.83 12.66
C TYR A 579 3.71 12.22 14.14
N GLU A 580 3.73 13.51 14.48
CA GLU A 580 3.84 14.00 15.88
C GLU A 580 2.69 13.49 16.77
N GLU A 581 1.49 13.42 16.20
CA GLU A 581 0.26 13.04 16.92
C GLU A 581 -0.02 11.54 16.85
N ARG A 582 0.75 10.77 16.07
CA ARG A 582 0.50 9.35 15.80
C ARG A 582 1.19 8.39 16.75
N LEU A 583 2.00 8.86 17.70
CA LEU A 583 2.69 7.95 18.64
C LEU A 583 1.72 7.04 19.43
N SER A 584 0.50 7.52 19.67
CA SER A 584 -0.59 6.77 20.29
C SER A 584 -1.27 5.74 19.36
N ASP A 585 -1.14 5.90 18.04
CA ASP A 585 -1.78 5.01 17.05
C ASP A 585 -1.11 3.63 16.98
N PHE A 586 0.15 3.55 17.39
CA PHE A 586 0.91 2.30 17.37
C PHE A 586 0.56 1.46 18.62
N PRO A 587 0.27 0.15 18.52
CA PRO A 587 0.06 -0.68 19.70
C PRO A 587 1.36 -0.80 20.53
N PHE A 588 1.25 -0.80 21.86
CA PHE A 588 2.39 -0.90 22.79
C PHE A 588 3.22 -2.18 22.64
#